data_AF-A0A536XCA3-F1
#
_entry.id   AF-A0A536XCA3-F1
#
_cell.length_a   1.000
_cell.length_b   1.000
_cell.length_c   1.000
_cell.angle_alpha   90.00
_cell.angle_beta   90.00
_cell.angle_gamma   90.00
#
_symmetry.space_group_name_H-M   'P 1'
#
loop_
_entity.id
_entity.type
_entity.pdbx_description
1 polymer ?
#
loop_
_entity_poly.entity_id
_entity_poly.type
_entity_poly.pdbx_seq_one_letter_code
_entity_poly.pdbx_strand_id
1 'polypeptide(L)'
;MLRITELRLPLDHAEDALRAAIVARLKIPDSALRHFSVFKRSYDARKKSAVLLIYTVDCEVDDEARVLASFEGDRHVASSPDTRYCFVGHAPADFAAGETLRPLVVGFGPCGIFAALILAQMGLKPIVLERG
;
A
#
# COMPACT_ATOMS: atom_id res chain seq x y z
N MET A 1 -4.55 -11.08 -0.48
CA MET A 1 -5.35 -10.13 0.33
C MET A 1 -6.52 -9.66 -0.50
N LEU A 2 -7.68 -9.46 0.12
CA LEU A 2 -8.85 -8.86 -0.51
C LEU A 2 -8.92 -7.37 -0.25
N ARG A 3 -9.14 -6.57 -1.30
CA ARG A 3 -9.36 -5.14 -1.20
C ARG A 3 -10.85 -4.83 -1.18
N ILE A 4 -11.29 -4.12 -0.14
CA ILE A 4 -12.60 -3.48 -0.09
C ILE A 4 -12.43 -2.00 -0.41
N THR A 5 -13.21 -1.47 -1.34
CA THR A 5 -13.27 -0.03 -1.64
C THR A 5 -14.61 0.56 -1.22
N GLU A 6 -14.67 1.88 -1.06
CA GLU A 6 -15.89 2.61 -0.70
C GLU A 6 -16.55 2.13 0.62
N LEU A 7 -15.76 1.65 1.59
CA LEU A 7 -16.28 1.28 2.91
C LEU A 7 -16.51 2.55 3.73
N ARG A 8 -17.78 2.86 4.06
CA ARG A 8 -18.17 4.13 4.67
C ARG A 8 -18.49 3.99 6.15
N LEU A 9 -17.91 4.86 6.98
CA LEU A 9 -18.19 4.94 8.41
C LEU A 9 -18.41 6.40 8.84
N PRO A 10 -19.18 6.67 9.91
CA PRO A 10 -19.28 8.00 10.51
C PRO A 10 -17.90 8.56 10.92
N LEU A 11 -17.73 9.88 10.93
CA LEU A 11 -16.47 10.52 11.33
C LEU A 11 -16.02 10.12 12.75
N ASP A 12 -16.97 9.93 13.65
CA ASP A 12 -16.82 9.68 15.08
C ASP A 12 -17.02 8.21 15.48
N HIS A 13 -16.99 7.28 14.52
CA HIS A 13 -17.02 5.84 14.82
C HIS A 13 -15.89 5.44 15.79
N ALA A 14 -16.20 4.49 16.67
CA ALA A 14 -15.20 3.86 17.51
C ALA A 14 -14.18 3.06 16.66
N GLU A 15 -12.97 2.90 17.16
CA GLU A 15 -11.86 2.26 16.44
C GLU A 15 -12.17 0.82 16.00
N ASP A 16 -12.86 0.08 16.87
CA ASP A 16 -13.30 -1.31 16.64
C ASP A 16 -14.41 -1.45 15.59
N ALA A 17 -15.15 -0.36 15.32
CA ALA A 17 -16.23 -0.36 14.33
C ALA A 17 -15.73 -0.62 12.91
N LEU A 18 -14.47 -0.30 12.59
CA LEU A 18 -13.90 -0.58 11.27
C LEU A 18 -13.77 -2.09 11.02
N ARG A 19 -13.26 -2.85 12.00
CA ARG A 19 -13.19 -4.31 11.93
C ARG A 19 -14.59 -4.91 11.78
N ALA A 20 -15.55 -4.46 12.58
CA ALA A 20 -16.94 -4.91 12.49
C ALA A 20 -17.55 -4.64 11.10
N ALA A 21 -17.28 -3.47 10.52
CA ALA A 21 -17.74 -3.10 9.18
C ALA A 21 -17.11 -3.98 8.08
N ILE A 22 -15.83 -4.34 8.19
CA ILE A 22 -15.14 -5.25 7.26
C ILE A 22 -15.77 -6.63 7.31
N VAL A 23 -15.93 -7.19 8.51
CA VAL A 23 -16.50 -8.53 8.75
C VAL A 23 -17.93 -8.60 8.21
N ALA A 24 -18.75 -7.57 8.49
CA ALA A 24 -20.10 -7.44 7.96
C ALA A 24 -20.12 -7.33 6.43
N ARG A 25 -19.20 -6.54 5.85
CA ARG A 25 -19.12 -6.33 4.39
C ARG A 25 -18.71 -7.58 3.63
N LEU A 26 -17.79 -8.37 4.20
CA LEU A 26 -17.31 -9.64 3.63
C LEU A 26 -18.19 -10.83 3.99
N LYS A 27 -19.19 -10.66 4.87
CA LYS A 27 -20.09 -11.73 5.34
C LYS A 27 -19.33 -12.94 5.90
N ILE A 28 -18.26 -12.67 6.64
CA ILE A 28 -17.43 -13.68 7.30
C ILE A 28 -17.60 -13.60 8.83
N PRO A 29 -17.26 -14.65 9.60
CA PRO A 29 -17.12 -14.50 11.04
C PRO A 29 -15.89 -13.65 11.38
N ASP A 30 -15.91 -12.96 12.53
CA ASP A 30 -14.80 -12.11 12.96
C ASP A 30 -13.46 -12.86 13.06
N SER A 31 -13.53 -14.13 13.48
CA SER A 31 -12.37 -15.04 13.57
C SER A 31 -11.72 -15.34 12.22
N ALA A 32 -12.45 -15.21 11.11
CA ALA A 32 -11.92 -15.45 9.77
C ALA A 32 -11.15 -14.24 9.20
N LEU A 33 -11.25 -13.07 9.82
CA LEU A 33 -10.43 -11.91 9.48
C LEU A 33 -9.15 -11.94 10.31
N ARG A 34 -8.03 -12.35 9.70
CA ARG A 34 -6.73 -12.47 10.38
C ARG A 34 -6.11 -11.10 10.64
N HIS A 35 -6.07 -10.28 9.60
CA HIS A 35 -5.48 -8.94 9.65
C HIS A 35 -6.15 -8.04 8.62
N PHE A 36 -6.06 -6.72 8.83
CA PHE A 36 -6.39 -5.75 7.79
C PHE A 36 -5.49 -4.52 7.92
N SER A 37 -5.28 -3.84 6.79
CA SER A 37 -4.56 -2.58 6.72
C SER A 37 -5.38 -1.54 5.96
N VAL A 38 -5.26 -0.27 6.36
CA VAL A 38 -5.92 0.84 5.68
C VAL A 38 -5.03 1.30 4.52
N PHE A 39 -5.41 0.93 3.30
CA PHE A 39 -4.72 1.38 2.08
C PHE A 39 -4.99 2.86 1.79
N LYS A 40 -6.22 3.32 2.02
CA LYS A 40 -6.61 4.72 1.88
C LYS A 40 -7.71 5.08 2.85
N ARG A 41 -7.62 6.27 3.46
CA ARG A 41 -8.71 6.90 4.20
C ARG A 41 -8.96 8.28 3.63
N SER A 42 -10.20 8.54 3.23
CA SER A 42 -10.67 9.84 2.73
C SER A 42 -11.95 10.25 3.47
N TYR A 43 -12.46 11.45 3.20
CA TYR A 43 -13.67 11.95 3.82
C TYR A 43 -14.63 12.53 2.77
N ASP A 44 -15.93 12.33 2.98
CA ASP A 44 -16.99 13.09 2.31
C ASP A 44 -17.54 14.12 3.29
N ALA A 45 -17.16 15.39 3.07
CA ALA A 45 -17.56 16.51 3.91
C ALA A 45 -18.64 17.40 3.25
N ARG A 46 -19.34 16.90 2.21
CA ARG A 46 -20.36 17.70 1.50
C ARG A 46 -21.55 18.07 2.39
N LYS A 47 -21.86 17.26 3.41
CA LYS A 47 -22.87 17.53 4.44
C LYS A 47 -22.17 17.79 5.77
N LYS A 48 -22.17 19.05 6.22
CA LYS A 48 -21.48 19.48 7.46
C LYS A 48 -21.85 18.66 8.71
N SER A 49 -23.10 18.21 8.82
CA SER A 49 -23.60 17.43 9.97
C SER A 49 -23.43 15.91 9.82
N ALA A 50 -22.96 15.42 8.67
CA ALA A 50 -22.90 13.99 8.35
C ALA A 50 -21.63 13.70 7.55
N VAL A 51 -20.47 14.10 8.10
CA VAL A 51 -19.17 13.78 7.52
C VAL A 51 -18.96 12.27 7.61
N LEU A 52 -18.64 11.66 6.48
CA LEU A 52 -18.34 10.23 6.39
C LEU A 52 -16.86 10.03 6.09
N LEU A 53 -16.24 9.05 6.73
CA LEU A 53 -14.95 8.52 6.32
C LEU A 53 -15.17 7.42 5.29
N ILE A 54 -14.39 7.46 4.21
CA ILE A 54 -14.40 6.48 3.13
C ILE A 54 -13.06 5.76 3.12
N TYR A 55 -13.11 4.46 3.37
CA TYR A 55 -11.95 3.60 3.47
C TYR A 55 -11.78 2.72 2.23
N THR A 56 -10.51 2.52 1.86
CA THR A 56 -10.03 1.36 1.12
C THR A 56 -9.18 0.54 2.07
N VAL A 57 -9.53 -0.71 2.27
CA VAL A 57 -8.84 -1.63 3.19
C VAL A 57 -8.41 -2.89 2.49
N ASP A 58 -7.22 -3.36 2.81
CA ASP A 58 -6.74 -4.68 2.40
C ASP A 58 -6.90 -5.64 3.57
N CYS A 59 -7.56 -6.76 3.31
CA CYS A 59 -7.98 -7.74 4.30
C CYS A 59 -7.27 -9.06 4.03
N GLU A 60 -6.67 -9.62 5.07
CA GLU A 60 -6.14 -10.97 5.08
C GLU A 60 -7.17 -11.87 5.78
N VAL A 61 -7.78 -12.77 5.01
CA VAL A 61 -8.89 -13.60 5.47
C VAL A 61 -8.60 -15.09 5.30
N ASP A 62 -9.25 -15.92 6.10
CA ASP A 62 -9.29 -17.36 5.87
C ASP A 62 -9.99 -17.67 4.55
N ASP A 63 -9.39 -18.57 3.77
CA ASP A 63 -9.95 -19.07 2.50
C ASP A 63 -10.37 -17.94 1.54
N GLU A 64 -9.39 -17.06 1.25
CA GLU A 64 -9.54 -15.88 0.39
C GLU A 64 -10.26 -16.18 -0.94
N ALA A 65 -9.95 -17.31 -1.57
CA ALA A 65 -10.54 -17.71 -2.85
C ALA A 65 -12.06 -17.94 -2.73
N ARG A 66 -12.51 -18.64 -1.68
CA ARG A 66 -13.94 -18.88 -1.42
C ARG A 66 -14.68 -17.58 -1.09
N VAL A 67 -14.06 -16.72 -0.28
CA VAL A 67 -14.64 -15.41 0.04
C VAL A 67 -14.79 -14.59 -1.23
N LEU A 68 -13.74 -14.47 -2.05
CA LEU A 68 -13.78 -13.72 -3.31
C LEU A 68 -14.83 -14.24 -4.29
N ALA A 69 -14.95 -15.56 -4.44
CA ALA A 69 -15.96 -16.17 -5.31
C ALA A 69 -17.40 -15.80 -4.91
N SER A 70 -17.64 -15.52 -3.62
CA SER A 70 -18.96 -15.09 -3.12
C SER A 70 -19.33 -13.64 -3.49
N PHE A 71 -18.38 -12.89 -4.04
CA PHE A 71 -18.53 -11.48 -4.45
C PHE A 71 -18.30 -11.29 -5.96
N GLU A 72 -18.53 -12.32 -6.78
CA GLU A 72 -18.48 -12.19 -8.22
C GLU A 72 -19.42 -11.08 -8.72
N GLY A 73 -18.89 -10.15 -9.51
CA GLY A 73 -19.61 -8.97 -10.00
C GLY A 73 -19.63 -7.76 -9.06
N ASP A 74 -19.19 -7.89 -7.81
CA ASP A 74 -19.04 -6.76 -6.87
C ASP A 74 -17.78 -5.96 -7.18
N ARG A 75 -17.95 -4.74 -7.72
CA ARG A 75 -16.82 -3.87 -8.10
C ARG A 75 -16.03 -3.35 -6.91
N HIS A 76 -16.54 -3.52 -5.69
CA HIS A 76 -15.93 -2.99 -4.47
C HIS A 76 -15.18 -4.06 -3.67
N VAL A 77 -15.23 -5.33 -4.06
CA VAL A 77 -14.47 -6.42 -3.44
C VAL A 77 -13.69 -7.15 -4.52
N ALA A 78 -12.37 -7.07 -4.47
CA ALA A 78 -11.50 -7.72 -5.43
C ALA A 78 -10.21 -8.20 -4.77
N SER A 79 -9.43 -9.02 -5.47
CA SER A 79 -8.05 -9.28 -5.04
C SER A 79 -7.26 -7.97 -5.02
N SER A 80 -6.51 -7.72 -3.95
CA SER A 80 -5.63 -6.56 -3.87
C SER A 80 -4.51 -6.71 -4.89
N PRO A 81 -4.20 -5.68 -5.70
CA PRO A 81 -3.09 -5.74 -6.62
C PRO A 81 -1.76 -5.86 -5.87
N ASP A 82 -0.79 -6.53 -6.48
CA ASP A 82 0.60 -6.50 -6.01
C ASP A 82 1.17 -5.10 -6.27
N THR A 83 1.48 -4.38 -5.19
CA THR A 83 2.03 -3.03 -5.23
C THR A 83 3.48 -2.97 -4.76
N ARG A 84 4.11 -4.14 -4.55
CA ARG A 84 5.52 -4.21 -4.17
C ARG A 84 6.37 -3.62 -5.30
N TYR A 85 7.35 -2.81 -4.92
CA TYR A 85 8.33 -2.31 -5.87
C TYR A 85 9.21 -3.46 -6.36
N CYS A 86 9.29 -3.64 -7.68
CA CYS A 86 10.18 -4.62 -8.32
C CYS A 86 11.43 -3.89 -8.84
N PHE A 87 12.60 -4.22 -8.28
CA PHE A 87 13.87 -3.73 -8.82
C PHE A 87 14.04 -4.22 -10.26
N VAL A 88 14.46 -3.31 -11.15
CA VAL A 88 14.68 -3.61 -12.57
C VAL A 88 16.00 -4.35 -12.83
N GLY A 89 16.86 -4.46 -11.81
CA GLY A 89 18.13 -5.16 -11.86
C GLY A 89 18.95 -4.96 -10.60
N HIS A 90 20.06 -5.67 -10.51
CA HIS A 90 21.06 -5.50 -9.46
C HIS A 90 22.45 -5.44 -10.07
N ALA A 91 23.31 -4.63 -9.47
CA ALA A 91 24.71 -4.58 -9.80
C ALA A 91 25.38 -5.93 -9.49
N PRO A 92 26.35 -6.37 -10.30
CA PRO A 92 27.14 -7.56 -9.98
C PRO A 92 27.95 -7.32 -8.69
N ALA A 93 28.34 -8.40 -8.00
CA ALA A 93 29.02 -8.31 -6.71
C ALA A 93 30.33 -7.51 -6.76
N ASP A 94 30.99 -7.52 -7.91
CA ASP A 94 32.25 -6.83 -8.21
C ASP A 94 32.07 -5.44 -8.85
N PHE A 95 30.84 -4.88 -8.87
CA PHE A 95 30.53 -3.59 -9.49
C PHE A 95 31.44 -2.43 -9.06
N ALA A 96 32.01 -2.50 -7.86
CA ALA A 96 32.91 -1.48 -7.33
C ALA A 96 34.36 -1.95 -7.18
N ALA A 97 34.70 -3.15 -7.66
CA ALA A 97 36.04 -3.70 -7.59
C ALA A 97 36.91 -3.31 -8.79
N GLY A 98 36.31 -2.81 -9.89
CA GLY A 98 37.00 -2.35 -11.10
C GLY A 98 36.82 -0.86 -11.40
N GLU A 99 37.16 -0.45 -12.62
CA GLU A 99 37.04 0.93 -13.15
C GLU A 99 35.59 1.33 -13.52
N THR A 100 34.59 0.72 -12.89
CA THR A 100 33.19 0.99 -13.21
C THR A 100 32.76 2.37 -12.69
N LEU A 101 32.21 3.19 -13.59
CA LEU A 101 31.72 4.51 -13.22
C LEU A 101 30.50 4.39 -12.32
N ARG A 102 30.59 5.04 -11.16
CA ARG A 102 29.50 5.13 -10.19
C ARG A 102 28.50 6.22 -10.64
N PRO A 103 27.19 6.01 -10.47
CA PRO A 103 26.20 7.04 -10.79
C PRO A 103 26.38 8.28 -9.90
N LEU A 104 26.30 9.47 -10.49
CA LEU A 104 26.30 10.73 -9.78
C LEU A 104 24.87 11.28 -9.70
N VAL A 105 24.41 11.59 -8.49
CA VAL A 105 23.12 12.25 -8.23
C VAL A 105 23.43 13.64 -7.69
N VAL A 106 23.05 14.68 -8.43
CA VAL A 106 23.24 16.09 -8.01
C VAL A 106 21.91 16.64 -7.52
N GLY A 107 21.88 17.01 -6.24
CA GLY A 107 20.68 17.39 -5.50
C GLY A 107 20.15 16.24 -4.64
N PHE A 108 19.71 16.57 -3.42
CA PHE A 108 19.16 15.65 -2.41
C PHE A 108 17.77 16.11 -1.93
N GLY A 109 17.02 16.78 -2.81
CA GLY A 109 15.56 16.92 -2.66
C GLY A 109 14.82 15.60 -2.94
N PRO A 110 13.48 15.60 -2.98
CA PRO A 110 12.68 14.38 -3.15
C PRO A 110 13.07 13.52 -4.36
N CYS A 111 13.35 14.13 -5.50
CA CYS A 111 13.82 13.38 -6.67
C CYS A 111 15.18 12.71 -6.42
N GLY A 112 16.15 13.47 -5.90
CA GLY A 112 17.50 12.99 -5.66
C GLY A 112 17.59 11.89 -4.62
N ILE A 113 16.84 12.01 -3.51
CA ILE A 113 16.84 10.99 -2.46
C ILE A 113 16.27 9.66 -2.95
N PHE A 114 15.17 9.65 -3.71
CA PHE A 114 14.61 8.41 -4.25
C PHE A 114 15.52 7.80 -5.32
N ALA A 115 16.12 8.62 -6.20
CA ALA A 115 17.10 8.13 -7.17
C ALA A 115 18.30 7.47 -6.48
N ALA A 116 18.89 8.14 -5.48
CA ALA A 116 20.01 7.62 -4.72
C ALA A 116 19.64 6.35 -3.93
N LEU A 117 18.47 6.31 -3.29
CA LEU A 117 17.99 5.15 -2.54
C LEU A 117 17.87 3.91 -3.42
N ILE A 118 17.16 4.02 -4.55
CA ILE A 118 16.94 2.89 -5.46
C ILE A 118 18.27 2.41 -6.05
N LEU A 119 19.14 3.33 -6.51
CA LEU A 119 20.47 2.97 -7.02
C LEU A 119 21.32 2.27 -5.95
N ALA A 120 21.26 2.73 -4.70
CA ALA A 120 21.99 2.11 -3.59
C ALA A 120 21.45 0.70 -3.25
N GLN A 121 20.14 0.52 -3.19
CA GLN A 121 19.50 -0.79 -2.98
C GLN A 121 19.79 -1.78 -4.12
N MET A 122 19.94 -1.28 -5.35
CA MET A 122 20.40 -2.05 -6.50
C MET A 122 21.90 -2.36 -6.47
N GLY A 123 22.67 -1.85 -5.50
CA GLY A 123 24.12 -2.08 -5.37
C GLY A 123 25.00 -1.19 -6.24
N LEU A 124 24.44 -0.18 -6.92
CA LEU A 124 25.14 0.69 -7.87
C LEU A 124 25.99 1.79 -7.19
N LYS A 125 26.03 1.82 -5.85
CA LYS A 125 26.87 2.73 -5.04
C LYS A 125 26.87 4.20 -5.51
N PRO A 126 25.70 4.86 -5.64
CA PRO A 126 25.63 6.24 -6.13
C PRO A 126 26.46 7.20 -5.26
N ILE A 127 26.96 8.26 -5.89
CA ILE A 127 27.56 9.42 -5.21
C ILE A 127 26.52 10.53 -5.24
N VAL A 128 26.21 11.11 -4.08
CA VAL A 128 25.27 12.22 -3.97
C VAL A 128 26.05 13.50 -3.70
N LEU A 129 25.80 14.55 -4.49
CA LEU A 129 26.30 15.89 -4.25
C LEU A 129 25.12 16.82 -3.97
N GLU A 130 25.12 17.45 -2.81
CA GLU A 130 24.14 18.47 -2.42
C GLU A 130 24.89 19.72 -1.95
N ARG A 131 24.37 20.90 -2.28
CA ARG A 131 24.98 22.20 -1.95
C ARG A 131 24.63 22.69 -0.55
N GLY A 132 23.57 22.13 0.02
CA GLY A 132 23.03 22.47 1.34
C GLY A 132 23.91 22.04 2.50
#